data_AF-A0A6A3I7B8-F1
#
_entry.id   AF-A0A6A3I7B8-F1
#
_cell.length_a   1.000
_cell.length_b   1.000
_cell.length_c   1.000
_cell.angle_alpha   90.00
_cell.angle_beta   90.00
_cell.angle_gamma   90.00
#
_symmetry.space_group_name_H-M   'P 1'
#
loop_
_entity.id
_entity.type
_entity.pdbx_description
1 polymer ?
#
loop_
_entity_poly.entity_id
_entity_poly.type
_entity_poly.pdbx_seq_one_letter_code
_entity_poly.pdbx_strand_id
1 'polypeptide(L)'
;YAKIVEKFPRYPRSRFSEEALSRALGFLTDRGISKTNAMGAIARFPMVSETLESKIAWLEKLGLSHDKINVTILRNPSMLGNSIEKYVAMVDWYLAHGVPKSKLPFLFSIGPRLMSLSLDNLDSKLDFFRESGSPMRRSPVF
;
A
#
# COMPACT_ATOMS: atom_id res chain seq x y z
N TYR A 1 8.04 3.29 -22.66
CA TYR A 1 7.35 2.11 -22.11
C TYR A 1 8.11 0.80 -22.29
N ALA A 2 8.89 0.60 -23.37
CA ALA A 2 9.71 -0.61 -23.60
C ALA A 2 10.58 -1.06 -22.40
N LYS A 3 11.32 -0.14 -21.76
CA LYS A 3 12.14 -0.42 -20.56
C LYS A 3 11.35 -0.98 -19.36
N ILE A 4 10.06 -0.65 -19.26
CA ILE A 4 9.20 -1.18 -18.19
C ILE A 4 8.86 -2.64 -18.47
N VAL A 5 8.52 -2.96 -19.71
CA VAL A 5 8.21 -4.33 -20.15
C VAL A 5 9.42 -5.25 -19.95
N GLU A 6 10.63 -4.78 -20.27
CA GLU A 6 11.88 -5.53 -20.05
C GLU A 6 12.15 -5.82 -18.58
N LYS A 7 11.79 -4.91 -17.68
CA LYS A 7 12.02 -5.05 -16.23
C LYS A 7 11.05 -6.05 -15.57
N PHE A 8 9.94 -6.38 -16.22
CA PHE A 8 8.95 -7.33 -15.71
C PHE A 8 8.61 -8.42 -16.72
N PRO A 9 9.58 -9.29 -17.06
CA PRO A 9 9.40 -10.33 -18.09
C PRO A 9 8.37 -11.39 -17.72
N ARG A 10 7.99 -11.47 -16.43
CA ARG A 10 6.97 -12.40 -15.91
C ARG A 10 5.53 -12.01 -16.30
N TYR A 11 5.31 -10.78 -16.75
CA TYR A 11 3.99 -10.34 -17.21
C TYR A 11 3.94 -10.31 -18.74
N PRO A 12 2.86 -10.79 -19.37
CA PRO A 12 2.67 -10.66 -20.80
C PRO A 12 2.81 -9.20 -21.23
N ARG A 13 3.39 -8.94 -22.41
CA ARG A 13 3.49 -7.56 -22.94
C ARG A 13 2.12 -6.88 -23.03
N SER A 14 1.07 -7.67 -23.29
CA SER A 14 -0.33 -7.23 -23.33
C SER A 14 -0.91 -6.86 -21.97
N ARG A 15 -0.25 -7.22 -20.86
CA ARG A 15 -0.72 -6.89 -19.50
C ARG A 15 -0.64 -5.38 -19.23
N PHE A 16 0.18 -4.65 -19.99
CA PHE A 16 0.34 -3.21 -19.85
C PHE A 16 0.08 -2.53 -21.20
N SER A 17 -1.02 -1.79 -21.30
CA SER A 17 -1.26 -0.92 -22.45
C SER A 17 -0.62 0.45 -22.20
N GLU A 18 -0.17 1.12 -23.27
CA GLU A 18 0.39 2.47 -23.18
C GLU A 18 -0.64 3.46 -22.64
N GLU A 19 -1.91 3.25 -22.96
CA GLU A 19 -3.06 4.02 -22.47
C GLU A 19 -3.24 3.84 -20.96
N ALA A 20 -3.10 2.61 -20.44
CA ALA A 20 -3.20 2.33 -19.02
C ALA A 20 -2.09 3.00 -18.22
N LEU A 21 -0.84 2.95 -18.73
CA LEU A 21 0.30 3.60 -18.08
C LEU A 21 0.20 5.14 -18.16
N SER A 22 -0.30 5.68 -19.28
CA SER A 22 -0.52 7.11 -19.44
C SER A 22 -1.65 7.63 -18.54
N ARG A 23 -2.73 6.87 -18.38
CA ARG A 23 -3.81 7.18 -17.44
C ARG A 23 -3.30 7.17 -16.00
N ALA A 24 -2.51 6.18 -15.61
CA ALA A 24 -1.89 6.13 -14.28
C ALA A 24 -0.97 7.32 -14.03
N LEU A 25 -0.19 7.72 -15.05
CA LEU A 25 0.67 8.89 -14.97
C LEU A 25 -0.15 10.17 -14.75
N GLY A 26 -1.18 10.39 -15.56
CA GLY A 26 -2.09 11.53 -15.44
C GLY A 26 -2.75 11.60 -14.07
N PHE A 27 -3.31 10.48 -13.62
CA PHE A 27 -3.96 10.39 -12.32
C PHE A 27 -2.99 10.72 -11.15
N LEU A 28 -1.76 10.18 -11.18
CA LEU A 28 -0.77 10.50 -10.14
C LEU A 28 -0.34 11.98 -10.20
N THR A 29 -0.22 12.56 -11.39
CA THR A 29 0.12 13.98 -11.55
C THR A 29 -1.00 14.91 -11.09
N ASP A 30 -2.26 14.58 -11.35
CA ASP A 30 -3.43 15.36 -10.92
C ASP A 30 -3.56 15.37 -9.40
N ARG A 31 -3.07 14.30 -8.74
CA ARG A 31 -2.93 14.24 -7.28
C ARG A 31 -1.78 15.08 -6.73
N GLY A 32 -1.00 15.76 -7.56
CA GLY A 32 0.14 16.58 -7.15
C GLY A 32 1.46 15.83 -7.03
N ILE A 33 1.56 14.58 -7.49
CA ILE A 33 2.86 13.89 -7.58
C ILE A 33 3.57 14.36 -8.85
N SER A 34 4.82 14.82 -8.73
CA SER A 34 5.58 15.26 -9.90
C SER A 34 5.69 14.17 -10.97
N LYS A 35 5.68 14.56 -12.25
CA LYS A 35 5.77 13.63 -13.39
C LYS A 35 6.92 12.64 -13.25
N THR A 36 8.09 13.10 -12.83
CA THR A 36 9.27 12.26 -12.59
C THR A 36 9.03 11.21 -11.51
N ASN A 37 8.45 11.61 -10.38
CA ASN A 37 8.14 10.69 -9.28
C ASN A 37 7.05 9.69 -9.65
N ALA A 38 6.02 10.13 -10.35
CA ALA A 38 4.95 9.28 -10.86
C ALA A 38 5.48 8.23 -11.86
N MET A 39 6.30 8.65 -12.83
CA MET A 39 6.98 7.72 -13.74
C MET A 39 7.88 6.73 -12.99
N GLY A 40 8.61 7.20 -11.97
CA GLY A 40 9.44 6.34 -11.13
C GLY A 40 8.65 5.33 -10.31
N ALA A 41 7.44 5.67 -9.85
CA ALA A 41 6.53 4.73 -9.19
C ALA A 41 5.99 3.68 -10.16
N ILE A 42 5.50 4.10 -11.34
CA ILE A 42 4.99 3.22 -12.40
C ILE A 42 6.09 2.26 -12.88
N ALA A 43 7.32 2.74 -13.09
CA ALA A 43 8.44 1.90 -13.51
C ALA A 43 8.92 0.90 -12.44
N ARG A 44 8.61 1.14 -11.16
CA ARG A 44 8.85 0.19 -10.05
C ARG A 44 7.70 -0.79 -9.88
N PHE A 45 6.49 -0.44 -10.29
CA PHE A 45 5.33 -1.30 -10.20
C PHE A 45 4.27 -0.95 -11.26
N PRO A 46 4.33 -1.54 -12.47
CA PRO A 46 3.48 -1.12 -13.60
C PRO A 46 2.01 -1.50 -13.41
N MET A 47 1.72 -2.43 -12.49
CA MET A 47 0.36 -2.81 -12.11
C MET A 47 -0.39 -1.73 -11.33
N VAL A 48 0.26 -0.59 -11.04
CA VAL A 48 -0.38 0.60 -10.45
C VAL A 48 -1.60 1.06 -11.25
N SER A 49 -1.72 0.81 -12.55
CA SER A 49 -2.72 1.48 -13.41
C SER A 49 -4.18 1.03 -13.28
N GLU A 50 -4.48 -0.25 -13.03
CA GLU A 50 -5.86 -0.77 -13.18
C GLU A 50 -6.72 -0.62 -11.91
N THR A 51 -6.09 -0.49 -10.74
CA THR A 51 -6.78 -0.56 -9.44
C THR A 51 -6.40 0.59 -8.51
N LEU A 52 -5.81 1.64 -9.07
CA LEU A 52 -5.26 2.77 -8.33
C LEU A 52 -6.33 3.51 -7.54
N GLU A 53 -7.40 3.88 -8.24
CA GLU A 53 -8.43 4.79 -7.76
C GLU A 53 -9.23 4.17 -6.61
N SER A 54 -9.65 2.92 -6.77
CA SER A 54 -10.42 2.20 -5.75
C SER A 54 -9.61 1.96 -4.47
N LYS A 55 -8.30 1.68 -4.59
CA LYS A 55 -7.41 1.50 -3.44
C LYS A 55 -7.14 2.80 -2.70
N ILE A 56 -6.95 3.88 -3.45
CA ILE A 56 -6.79 5.22 -2.88
C ILE A 56 -8.06 5.64 -2.16
N ALA A 57 -9.23 5.49 -2.78
CA ALA A 57 -10.51 5.80 -2.16
C ALA A 57 -10.74 4.97 -0.88
N TRP A 58 -10.30 3.72 -0.86
CA TRP A 58 -10.34 2.88 0.34
C TRP A 58 -9.42 3.40 1.45
N LEU A 59 -8.19 3.84 1.13
CA LEU A 59 -7.27 4.44 2.10
C LEU A 59 -7.78 5.79 2.64
N GLU A 60 -8.43 6.59 1.81
CA GLU A 60 -9.10 7.83 2.22
C GLU A 60 -10.23 7.52 3.20
N LYS A 61 -11.07 6.52 2.90
CA LYS A 61 -12.12 6.04 3.81
C LYS A 61 -11.58 5.46 5.13
N LEU A 62 -10.40 4.85 5.10
CA LEU A 62 -9.72 4.39 6.32
C LEU A 62 -9.30 5.58 7.20
N GLY A 63 -9.06 6.75 6.62
CA GLY A 63 -8.71 7.99 7.31
C GLY A 63 -7.31 8.53 6.97
N LEU A 64 -6.67 8.06 5.90
CA LEU A 64 -5.40 8.63 5.44
C LEU A 64 -5.66 9.93 4.68
N SER A 65 -4.92 10.99 5.03
CA SER A 65 -4.92 12.24 4.27
C SER A 65 -4.30 12.04 2.87
N HIS A 66 -4.75 12.84 1.90
CA HIS A 66 -4.22 12.89 0.54
C HIS A 66 -2.68 12.85 0.46
N ASP A 67 -1.99 13.72 1.21
CA ASP A 67 -0.52 13.80 1.19
C ASP A 67 0.15 12.54 1.72
N LYS A 68 -0.39 11.95 2.79
CA LYS A 68 0.11 10.69 3.33
C LYS A 68 -0.09 9.54 2.36
N ILE A 69 -1.17 9.52 1.59
CA ILE A 69 -1.38 8.52 0.54
C ILE A 69 -0.31 8.69 -0.54
N ASN A 70 -0.08 9.91 -1.02
CA ASN A 70 0.93 10.19 -2.03
C ASN A 70 2.33 9.76 -1.59
N VAL A 71 2.74 10.09 -0.36
CA VAL A 71 4.01 9.64 0.22
C VAL A 71 4.08 8.11 0.30
N THR A 72 2.98 7.46 0.72
CA THR A 72 2.90 6.00 0.83
C THR A 72 3.07 5.32 -0.54
N ILE A 73 2.40 5.82 -1.58
CA ILE A 73 2.54 5.33 -2.96
C ILE A 73 3.99 5.45 -3.43
N LEU A 74 4.64 6.59 -3.20
CA LEU A 74 6.03 6.79 -3.63
C LEU A 74 7.02 5.87 -2.91
N ARG A 75 6.76 5.56 -1.63
CA ARG A 75 7.59 4.66 -0.81
C ARG A 75 7.37 3.19 -1.14
N ASN A 76 6.14 2.79 -1.47
CA ASN A 76 5.83 1.40 -1.84
C ASN A 76 4.75 1.29 -2.93
N PRO A 77 5.09 1.48 -4.21
CA PRO A 77 4.13 1.35 -5.30
C PRO A 77 3.47 -0.04 -5.37
N SER A 78 4.15 -1.09 -4.90
CA SER A 78 3.65 -2.47 -4.89
C SER A 78 2.40 -2.68 -4.04
N MET A 79 2.13 -1.79 -3.08
CA MET A 79 0.93 -1.89 -2.25
C MET A 79 -0.33 -1.90 -3.14
N LEU A 80 -0.30 -1.12 -4.21
CA LEU A 80 -1.38 -1.01 -5.19
C LEU A 80 -1.57 -2.28 -6.02
N GLY A 81 -0.80 -3.35 -5.79
CA GLY A 81 -1.04 -4.67 -6.34
C GLY A 81 -1.89 -5.58 -5.46
N ASN A 82 -1.96 -5.32 -4.15
CA ASN A 82 -2.76 -6.14 -3.21
C ASN A 82 -4.26 -5.90 -3.40
N SER A 83 -5.10 -6.90 -3.13
CA SER A 83 -6.55 -6.73 -3.21
C SER A 83 -7.09 -5.91 -2.03
N ILE A 84 -8.28 -5.32 -2.19
CA ILE A 84 -8.93 -4.58 -1.09
C ILE A 84 -9.33 -5.55 0.03
N GLU A 85 -9.74 -6.78 -0.32
CA GLU A 85 -10.10 -7.84 0.63
C GLU A 85 -8.92 -8.17 1.55
N LYS A 86 -7.69 -8.21 1.00
CA LYS A 86 -6.47 -8.38 1.81
C LYS A 86 -6.31 -7.24 2.82
N TYR A 87 -6.63 -6.01 2.45
CA TYR A 87 -6.55 -4.87 3.36
C TYR A 87 -7.63 -4.87 4.43
N VAL A 88 -8.85 -5.29 4.08
CA VAL A 88 -9.94 -5.50 5.04
C VAL A 88 -9.53 -6.56 6.07
N ALA A 89 -9.06 -7.73 5.62
CA ALA A 89 -8.59 -8.79 6.51
C ALA A 89 -7.44 -8.34 7.42
N MET A 90 -6.53 -7.50 6.91
CA MET A 90 -5.45 -6.92 7.71
C MET A 90 -5.96 -5.92 8.76
N VAL A 91 -6.95 -5.09 8.41
CA VAL A 91 -7.62 -4.19 9.37
C VAL A 91 -8.28 -5.00 10.47
N ASP A 92 -9.04 -6.04 10.12
CA ASP A 92 -9.72 -6.90 11.08
C ASP A 92 -8.73 -7.59 12.01
N TRP A 93 -7.61 -8.08 11.46
CA TRP A 93 -6.52 -8.66 12.25
C TRP A 93 -5.96 -7.65 13.26
N TYR A 94 -5.67 -6.41 12.85
CA TYR A 94 -5.15 -5.39 13.78
C TYR A 94 -6.15 -5.05 14.89
N LEU A 95 -7.43 -4.92 14.55
CA LEU A 95 -8.49 -4.65 15.53
C LEU A 95 -8.62 -5.81 16.54
N ALA A 96 -8.61 -7.05 16.06
CA ALA A 96 -8.67 -8.25 16.91
C ALA A 96 -7.46 -8.35 17.87
N HIS A 97 -6.32 -7.80 17.49
CA HIS A 97 -5.09 -7.76 18.30
C HIS A 97 -4.95 -6.49 19.15
N GLY A 98 -6.03 -5.71 19.32
CA GLY A 98 -6.09 -4.59 20.25
C GLY A 98 -5.52 -3.27 19.71
N VAL A 99 -5.25 -3.17 18.41
CA VAL A 99 -4.91 -1.89 17.79
C VAL A 99 -6.18 -1.03 17.68
N PRO A 100 -6.20 0.19 18.23
CA PRO A 100 -7.36 1.07 18.09
C PRO A 100 -7.59 1.47 16.63
N LYS A 101 -8.85 1.52 16.20
CA LYS A 101 -9.24 1.96 14.84
C LYS A 101 -8.61 3.31 14.46
N SER A 102 -8.50 4.23 15.40
CA SER A 102 -7.88 5.55 15.21
C SER A 102 -6.38 5.51 14.87
N LYS A 103 -5.70 4.39 15.15
CA LYS A 103 -4.28 4.19 14.82
C LYS A 103 -4.05 3.50 13.47
N LEU A 104 -5.09 2.93 12.85
CA LEU A 104 -4.96 2.24 11.57
C LEU A 104 -4.42 3.12 10.44
N PRO A 105 -4.89 4.38 10.25
CA PRO A 105 -4.33 5.24 9.21
C PRO A 105 -2.83 5.49 9.38
N PHE A 106 -2.41 5.67 10.64
CA PHE A 106 -1.01 5.84 10.98
C PHE A 106 -0.19 4.60 10.63
N LEU A 107 -0.66 3.40 11.00
CA LEU A 107 0.03 2.13 10.66
C LEU A 107 0.20 1.95 9.15
N PHE A 108 -0.86 2.23 8.38
CA PHE A 108 -0.83 2.16 6.93
C PHE A 108 0.11 3.22 6.32
N SER A 109 0.34 4.35 6.99
CA SER A 109 1.27 5.40 6.51
C SER A 109 2.75 5.16 6.86
N ILE A 110 3.06 4.60 8.04
CA ILE A 110 4.44 4.49 8.53
C ILE A 110 5.19 3.32 7.88
N GLY A 111 4.46 2.23 7.63
CA GLY A 111 5.03 0.98 7.14
C GLY A 111 4.31 0.50 5.90
N PRO A 112 4.49 1.14 4.73
CA PRO A 112 3.84 0.66 3.52
C PRO A 112 4.18 -0.78 3.13
N ARG A 113 5.31 -1.30 3.61
CA ARG A 113 5.69 -2.72 3.48
C ARG A 113 4.86 -3.67 4.35
N LEU A 114 4.34 -3.20 5.49
CA LEU A 114 3.45 -4.00 6.34
C LEU A 114 2.18 -4.40 5.56
N MET A 115 1.70 -3.51 4.70
CA MET A 115 0.55 -3.77 3.82
C MET A 115 0.77 -4.88 2.79
N SER A 116 2.04 -5.29 2.57
CA SER A 116 2.35 -6.39 1.67
C SER A 116 2.47 -7.74 2.39
N LEU A 117 2.50 -7.78 3.73
CA LEU A 117 2.62 -9.01 4.50
C LEU A 117 1.37 -9.90 4.40
N SER A 118 1.54 -11.21 4.58
CA SER A 118 0.42 -12.12 4.87
C SER A 118 0.01 -12.02 6.34
N LEU A 119 -1.19 -12.51 6.67
CA LEU A 119 -1.64 -12.60 8.05
C LEU A 119 -0.70 -13.51 8.88
N ASP A 120 -0.29 -14.66 8.34
CA ASP A 120 0.69 -15.54 8.99
C ASP A 120 2.02 -14.84 9.33
N ASN A 121 2.47 -13.93 8.46
CA ASN A 121 3.66 -13.12 8.73
C ASN A 121 3.42 -12.06 9.82
N LEU A 122 2.20 -11.53 9.94
CA LEU A 122 1.83 -10.64 11.04
C LEU A 122 1.78 -11.40 12.36
N ASP A 123 1.19 -12.60 12.38
CA ASP A 123 1.17 -13.49 13.55
C ASP A 123 2.59 -13.83 13.99
N SER A 124 3.42 -14.33 13.08
CA SER A 124 4.82 -14.67 13.38
C SER A 124 5.61 -13.49 13.96
N LYS A 125 5.36 -12.28 13.44
CA LYS A 125 5.99 -11.05 13.96
C LYS A 125 5.46 -10.69 15.33
N LEU A 126 4.15 -10.81 15.56
CA LEU A 126 3.54 -10.52 16.85
C LEU A 126 4.04 -11.48 17.93
N ASP A 127 4.13 -12.77 17.61
CA ASP A 127 4.64 -13.78 18.52
C ASP A 127 6.10 -13.53 18.88
N PHE A 128 6.95 -13.20 17.90
CA PHE A 128 8.32 -12.74 18.17
C PHE A 128 8.36 -11.53 19.12
N PHE A 129 7.48 -10.54 18.94
CA PHE A 129 7.44 -9.37 19.84
C PHE A 129 6.94 -9.71 21.25
N ARG A 130 6.01 -10.68 21.37
CA ARG A 130 5.52 -11.17 22.67
C ARG A 130 6.61 -11.96 23.40
N GLU A 131 7.34 -12.82 22.69
CA GLU A 131 8.41 -13.66 23.24
C GLU A 131 9.68 -12.86 23.59
N SER A 132 10.03 -11.87 22.76
CA SER A 132 11.19 -11.00 23.00
C SER A 132 11.01 -9.99 24.14
N GLY A 133 9.88 -10.05 24.87
CA GLY A 133 9.64 -9.26 26.07
C GLY A 133 9.54 -7.75 25.84
N SER A 134 9.39 -7.30 24.59
CA SER A 134 9.17 -5.87 24.29
C SER A 134 7.73 -5.52 24.59
N PRO A 135 7.43 -4.71 25.64
CA PRO A 135 6.06 -4.38 25.95
C PRO A 135 5.49 -3.50 24.83
N MET A 136 4.60 -4.05 24.00
CA MET A 136 3.60 -3.22 23.36
C MET A 136 2.79 -2.61 24.50
N ARG A 137 3.11 -1.35 24.86
CA ARG A 137 2.41 -0.61 25.90
C ARG A 137 0.91 -0.68 25.61
N ARG A 138 0.19 -1.54 26.32
CA ARG A 138 -1.26 -1.47 26.41
C ARG A 138 -1.55 -0.10 27.01
N SER A 139 -2.10 0.81 26.22
CA SER A 139 -2.65 2.03 26.80
C SER A 139 -3.82 1.60 27.69
N PRO A 140 -3.89 2.05 28.96
CA PRO A 140 -5.05 1.81 29.78
C PRO A 140 -6.24 2.52 29.13
N VAL A 141 -7.32 1.77 28.96
CA VAL A 141 -8.63 2.33 28.60
C VAL A 141 -9.13 3.01 29.88
N PHE A 142 -9.18 4.34 29.87
CA PHE A 142 -9.97 5.12 30.83
C PHE A 142 -11.26 5.54 30.13
#